data_AF-A0A6J6SPZ1-F1
#
_entry.id   AF-A0A6J6SPZ1-F1
#
_cell.length_a   1.000
_cell.length_b   1.000
_cell.length_c   1.000
_cell.angle_alpha   90.00
_cell.angle_beta   90.00
_cell.angle_gamma   90.00
#
_symmetry.space_group_name_H-M   'P 1'
#
loop_
_entity.id
_entity.type
_entity.pdbx_description
1 polymer ?
#
loop_
_entity_poly.entity_id
_entity_poly.type
_entity_poly.pdbx_seq_one_letter_code
_entity_poly.pdbx_strand_id
1 'polypeptide(L)' 'MTFAEGRMVYWSRSRSELWRKGDTSGDRQFVREAYYDCDADTLLFKVEQEGAGACHTGARTCFFSSFGTSA' A
#
# COMPACT_ATOMS: atom_id res chain seq x y z
N MET A 1 6.03 5.99 12.26
CA MET A 1 5.38 6.83 11.23
C MET A 1 4.02 6.29 10.84
N THR A 2 3.91 5.10 10.24
CA THR A 2 2.62 4.51 9.80
C THR A 2 1.50 4.58 10.84
N PHE A 3 1.72 4.06 12.06
CA PHE A 3 0.70 4.14 13.12
C PHE A 3 0.50 5.53 13.71
N ALA A 4 1.55 6.36 13.74
CA ALA A 4 1.46 7.73 14.24
C ALA A 4 0.58 8.61 13.34
N GLU A 5 0.57 8.34 12.03
CA GLU A 5 -0.22 9.10 11.04
C GLU A 5 -1.54 8.41 10.64
N GLY A 6 -1.75 7.16 11.04
CA GLY A 6 -2.89 6.35 10.57
C GLY A 6 -2.88 6.11 9.05
N ARG A 7 -1.75 6.33 8.37
CA ARG A 7 -1.60 6.23 6.91
C ARG A 7 -0.49 5.26 6.56
N MET A 8 -0.58 4.65 5.38
CA MET A 8 0.55 3.89 4.85
C MET A 8 1.71 4.83 4.49
N VAL A 9 2.80 4.69 5.24
CA VAL A 9 4.08 5.36 5.00
C VAL A 9 5.11 4.29 4.68
N TYR A 10 5.72 4.41 3.52
CA TYR A 10 6.74 3.49 3.02
C TYR A 10 8.11 4.16 3.03
N TRP A 11 9.17 3.35 2.94
CA TRP A 11 10.49 3.83 2.57
C TRP A 11 10.68 3.67 1.06
N SER A 12 10.84 4.78 0.34
CA SER A 12 11.17 4.74 -1.08
C SER A 12 12.66 4.51 -1.26
N ARG A 13 13.06 3.32 -1.72
CA ARG A 13 14.47 2.99 -1.93
C ARG A 13 15.15 3.85 -3.00
N SER A 14 14.43 4.23 -4.06
CA SER A 14 14.97 5.05 -5.14
C SER A 14 15.15 6.51 -4.75
N ARG A 15 14.27 7.02 -3.88
CA ARG A 15 14.34 8.40 -3.38
C ARG A 15 15.11 8.53 -2.06
N SER A 16 15.39 7.40 -1.40
CA SER A 16 16.00 7.35 -0.07
C SER A 16 15.29 8.24 0.95
N GLU A 17 13.94 8.17 0.96
CA GLU A 17 13.11 8.99 1.83
C GLU A 17 11.84 8.25 2.27
N LEU A 18 11.22 8.75 3.34
CA LEU A 18 9.88 8.35 3.74
C LEU A 18 8.84 8.93 2.77
N TRP A 19 7.94 8.09 2.29
CA TRP A 19 6.89 8.47 1.35
C TRP A 19 5.53 7.97 1.84
N ARG A 20 4.59 8.89 2.00
CA ARG A 20 3.21 8.56 2.38
C ARG A 20 2.42 8.31 1.10
N LYS A 21 1.79 7.14 1.01
CA LYS A 21 1.05 6.76 -0.19
C LYS A 21 -0.06 7.77 -0.46
N GLY A 22 -0.07 8.31 -1.68
CA GLY A 22 -1.07 9.25 -2.15
C GLY A 22 -0.76 10.72 -1.88
N ASP A 23 0.41 11.10 -1.36
CA ASP A 23 0.73 12.53 -1.13
C ASP A 23 0.72 13.37 -2.41
N THR A 24 1.06 12.78 -3.55
CA THR A 24 1.04 13.47 -4.85
C THR A 24 -0.29 13.26 -5.60
N SER A 25 -0.84 12.05 -5.60
CA SER A 25 -2.03 11.73 -6.41
C SER A 25 -3.37 11.98 -5.72
N GLY A 26 -3.38 12.06 -4.38
CA GLY A 26 -4.61 12.02 -3.59
C GLY A 26 -5.13 10.60 -3.31
N ASP A 27 -4.55 9.55 -3.89
CA ASP A 27 -4.98 8.16 -3.65
C ASP A 27 -4.32 7.59 -2.38
N ARG A 28 -4.86 7.98 -1.22
CA ARG A 28 -4.31 7.69 0.11
C ARG A 28 -4.72 6.30 0.61
N GLN A 29 -3.96 5.78 1.57
CA GLN A 29 -4.26 4.53 2.25
C GLN A 29 -4.28 4.75 3.76
N PHE A 30 -5.43 4.51 4.38
CA PHE A 30 -5.63 4.63 5.83
C PHE A 30 -5.59 3.26 6.49
N VAL A 31 -4.79 3.11 7.54
CA VAL A 31 -4.60 1.83 8.23
C VAL A 31 -5.85 1.49 9.04
N ARG A 32 -6.35 0.26 8.88
CA ARG A 32 -7.47 -0.28 9.66
C ARG A 32 -7.01 -1.39 10.59
N GLU A 33 -6.22 -2.32 10.07
CA GLU A 33 -5.64 -3.43 10.85
C GLU A 33 -4.22 -3.70 10.37
N ALA A 34 -3.39 -4.26 11.25
CA ALA A 34 -2.01 -4.62 10.95
C ALA A 34 -1.66 -5.96 11.59
N TYR A 35 -0.94 -6.79 10.84
CA TYR A 35 -0.51 -8.12 11.20
C TYR A 35 0.96 -8.29 10.81
N TYR A 36 1.68 -9.17 11.48
CA TYR A 36 2.99 -9.69 11.07
C TYR A 36 2.89 -11.20 10.90
N ASP A 37 3.77 -11.79 10.10
CA ASP A 37 3.82 -13.23 9.87
C ASP A 37 4.52 -14.01 10.99
N CYS A 38 4.79 -15.30 10.80
CA CYS A 38 5.21 -16.17 11.90
C CYS A 38 6.63 -15.92 12.42
N ASP A 39 7.52 -15.40 11.58
CA ASP A 39 8.91 -15.04 11.89
C ASP A 39 9.15 -13.53 11.88
N ALA A 40 8.09 -12.74 11.68
CA ALA A 40 8.06 -11.28 11.83
C ALA A 40 8.98 -10.53 10.86
N ASP A 41 9.14 -11.05 9.64
CA ASP A 41 9.86 -10.37 8.56
C ASP A 41 8.92 -9.72 7.53
N THR A 42 7.64 -10.09 7.54
CA THR A 42 6.63 -9.56 6.63
C THR A 42 5.44 -8.97 7.39
N LEU A 43 4.94 -7.84 6.91
CA LEU A 43 3.78 -7.16 7.46
C LEU A 43 2.61 -7.19 6.48
N LEU A 44 1.41 -7.46 7.00
CA LEU A 44 0.14 -7.32 6.29
C LEU A 44 -0.66 -6.16 6.89
N PHE A 45 -0.96 -5.17 6.06
CA PHE A 45 -1.85 -4.07 6.43
C PHE A 45 -3.18 -4.18 5.69
N LYS A 46 -4.28 -4.18 6.44
CA LYS A 46 -5.60 -3.95 5.88
C LYS A 46 -5.87 -2.45 5.90
N VAL A 47 -6.13 -1.90 4.73
CA VAL A 47 -6.25 -0.46 4.54
C VAL A 47 -7.56 -0.08 3.88
N GLU A 48 -8.06 1.08 4.24
CA GLU A 48 -9.05 1.78 3.43
C GLU A 48 -8.32 2.57 2.35
N GLN A 49 -8.66 2.30 1.09
CA GLN A 49 -8.11 3.01 -0.07
C GLN A 49 -9.03 4.18 -0.41
N GLU A 50 -8.47 5.39 -0.35
CA GLU A 50 -9.08 6.60 -0.90
C GLU A 50 -8.65 6.78 -2.36
N GLY A 51 -9.52 7.40 -3.17
CA GLY A 51 -9.25 7.67 -4.58
C GLY A 51 -9.48 6.48 -5.51
N ALA A 52 -8.93 6.55 -6.71
CA ALA A 52 -9.17 5.57 -7.76
C ALA A 52 -8.53 4.20 -7.45
N GLY A 53 -7.33 4.22 -6.85
CA GLY A 53 -6.64 2.98 -6.57
C GLY A 53 -5.23 3.10 -6.03
N ALA A 54 -4.62 1.94 -5.77
CA ALA A 54 -3.24 1.87 -5.32
C ALA A 54 -2.24 2.12 -6.48
N CYS A 55 -2.63 1.81 -7.72
CA CYS A 55 -1.73 1.81 -8.86
C CYS A 55 -1.65 3.18 -9.53
N HIS A 56 -0.46 3.54 -10.01
CA HIS A 56 -0.21 4.78 -10.75
C HIS A 56 -0.88 4.81 -12.13
N THR A 57 -1.40 3.68 -12.62
CA THR A 57 -2.16 3.60 -13.88
C THR A 57 -3.64 3.97 -13.71
N GLY A 58 -4.10 4.20 -12.48
CA GLY A 58 -5.51 4.42 -12.14
C GLY A 58 -6.27 3.15 -11.77
N ALA A 59 -5.65 1.97 -11.86
CA ALA A 59 -6.26 0.71 -11.43
C ALA A 59 -6.34 0.59 -9.89
N ARG A 60 -7.41 -0.06 -9.39
CA ARG A 60 -7.65 -0.25 -7.95
C ARG A 60 -6.52 -0.97 -7.22
N THR A 61 -5.93 -1.96 -7.87
CA THR A 61 -4.78 -2.77 -7.42
C THR A 61 -3.72 -2.74 -8.51
N CYS A 62 -2.44 -2.95 -8.17
CA CYS A 62 -1.39 -3.18 -9.19
C CYS A 62 -1.53 -4.56 -9.85
N PHE A 63 -2.18 -5.51 -9.17
CA PHE A 63 -2.37 -6.89 -9.63
C PHE A 63 -3.67 -7.04 -10.42
N PHE A 64 -3.84 -6.22 -11.47
CA PHE A 64 -5.06 -6.23 -12.31
C PHE A 64 -4.94 -7.16 -13.53
N SER A 65 -3.75 -7.71 -13.78
CA SER A 65 -3.52 -8.70 -14.83
C SER A 65 -3.20 -10.05 -14.18
N SER A 66 -3.86 -11.12 -14.62
CA SER A 66 -3.54 -12.48 -14.21
C SER A 66 -2.54 -13.13 -15.17
N PHE A 67 -1.76 -14.06 -14.65
CA PHE A 67 -0.93 -14.97 -15.44
C PHE A 67 -1.07 -16.39 -14.86
N GLY A 68 -1.00 -17.41 -15.71
CA GLY A 68 -1.33 -18.79 -15.35
C GLY A 68 -2.80 -19.15 -15.63
N THR A 69 -3.08 -20.45 -15.73
CA THR A 69 -4.40 -20.99 -16.11
C THR A 69 -5.49 -20.45 -15.17
N SER A 70 -6.47 -19.76 -15.75
CA SER A 70 -7.76 -19.53 -15.11
C SER A 70 -8.36 -20.90 -14.77
N ALA A 71 -8.68 -21.14 -13.51
CA ALA A 71 -9.61 -22.22 -13.18
C ALA A 71 -10.94 -22.03 -13.93
#